data_AF-A0A1T0ATK2-F1
#
_entry.id   AF-A0A1T0ATK2-F1
#
_cell.length_a   1.000
_cell.length_b   1.000
_cell.length_c   1.000
_cell.angle_alpha   90.00
_cell.angle_beta   90.00
_cell.angle_gamma   90.00
#
_symmetry.space_group_name_H-M   'P 1'
#
loop_
_entity.id
_entity.type
_entity.pdbx_description
1 polymer ?
#
loop_
_entity_poly.entity_id
_entity_poly.type
_entity_poly.pdbx_seq_one_letter_code
_entity_poly.pdbx_strand_id
1 'polypeptide(L)'
;MKKLATLGAVALLALSVTACNKADPKAEFTQFQTWTQSLETTRNAAQAEFQQQFNAAIESKNAEAAKAAVKNFADKLEQSIKGLDKLNFKSEEVKGLADKAKEALKYGTESMIAQVDVAVAQNPEEKAEAEKKVQEKSQKLAEFIQAAAKAEMDVKAKLGIK
;
A
#
# COMPACT_ATOMS: atom_id res chain seq x y z
N MET A 1 -14.92 -2.45 39.24
CA MET A 1 -16.24 -1.93 38.79
C MET A 1 -15.98 -1.01 37.60
N LYS A 2 -16.15 -1.48 36.36
CA LYS A 2 -17.34 -1.27 35.50
C LYS A 2 -17.78 0.19 35.39
N LYS A 3 -17.55 0.81 34.21
CA LYS A 3 -18.48 1.60 33.37
C LYS A 3 -17.84 1.67 31.97
N LEU A 4 -18.10 0.79 30.99
CA LEU A 4 -19.31 0.65 30.18
C LEU A 4 -20.26 1.85 30.23
N ALA A 5 -20.21 2.67 29.19
CA ALA A 5 -21.33 3.42 28.65
C ALA A 5 -21.16 3.48 27.13
N THR A 6 -21.51 2.37 26.49
CA THR A 6 -21.94 2.27 25.11
C THR A 6 -23.21 3.11 24.91
N LEU A 7 -23.48 3.49 23.65
CA LEU A 7 -24.74 3.99 23.07
C LEU A 7 -24.85 5.52 22.94
N GLY A 8 -23.99 6.08 22.09
CA GLY A 8 -24.38 7.23 21.27
C GLY A 8 -25.17 6.72 20.07
N ALA A 9 -26.49 6.86 20.12
CA ALA A 9 -27.39 6.53 19.04
C ALA A 9 -27.16 7.45 17.83
N VAL A 10 -26.74 6.88 16.70
CA VAL A 10 -27.06 7.44 15.38
C VAL A 10 -27.97 6.42 14.71
N ALA A 11 -29.26 6.53 15.01
CA ALA A 11 -30.29 5.97 14.16
C ALA A 11 -30.39 6.87 12.92
N LEU A 12 -29.70 6.49 11.84
CA LEU A 12 -30.02 6.93 10.48
C LEU A 12 -30.29 5.67 9.65
N LEU A 13 -31.39 5.00 9.97
CA LEU A 13 -32.07 4.10 9.05
C LEU A 13 -33.39 4.77 8.65
N ALA A 14 -33.29 5.66 7.68
CA ALA A 14 -34.41 5.97 6.80
C ALA A 14 -34.14 5.25 5.46
N LEU A 15 -34.78 4.10 5.31
CA LEU A 15 -34.90 3.38 4.04
C LEU A 15 -35.73 4.22 3.07
N SER A 16 -35.10 4.72 2.01
CA SER A 16 -35.73 4.89 0.70
C SER A 16 -34.71 5.43 -0.29
N VAL A 17 -34.02 4.55 -1.00
CA VAL A 17 -34.14 4.39 -2.45
C VAL A 17 -33.52 3.02 -2.75
N THR A 18 -34.21 2.15 -3.47
CA THR A 18 -33.54 1.20 -4.36
C THR A 18 -32.87 2.04 -5.46
N ALA A 19 -31.83 2.80 -5.10
CA ALA A 19 -31.11 3.63 -6.04
C ALA A 19 -30.31 2.68 -6.90
N CYS A 20 -30.49 2.77 -8.21
CA CYS A 20 -29.47 2.35 -9.15
C CYS A 20 -28.09 2.67 -8.57
N ASN A 21 -27.26 1.64 -8.51
CA ASN A 21 -25.87 1.61 -8.08
C ASN A 21 -25.00 2.62 -8.87
N LYS A 22 -25.24 3.92 -8.73
CA LYS A 22 -24.47 4.99 -9.37
C LYS A 22 -23.29 5.32 -8.45
N ALA A 23 -22.11 5.37 -9.03
CA ALA A 23 -20.90 5.79 -8.33
C ALA A 23 -21.09 7.18 -7.70
N ASP A 24 -20.53 7.37 -6.50
CA ASP A 24 -20.32 8.70 -5.90
C ASP A 24 -18.80 8.97 -5.84
N PRO A 25 -18.23 9.61 -6.88
CA PRO A 25 -16.78 9.75 -6.99
C PRO A 25 -16.15 10.56 -5.85
N LYS A 26 -16.88 11.50 -5.23
CA LYS A 26 -16.36 12.30 -4.11
C LYS A 26 -16.24 11.47 -2.85
N ALA A 27 -17.28 10.73 -2.49
CA ALA A 27 -17.25 9.83 -1.34
C ALA A 27 -16.20 8.72 -1.53
N GLU A 28 -16.12 8.13 -2.72
CA GLU A 28 -15.11 7.12 -3.04
C GLU A 28 -13.69 7.68 -2.96
N PHE A 29 -13.46 8.91 -3.43
CA PHE A 29 -12.17 9.56 -3.30
C PHE A 29 -11.80 9.83 -1.84
N THR A 30 -12.76 10.25 -0.99
CA THR A 30 -12.53 10.38 0.45
C THR A 30 -12.17 9.03 1.09
N GLN A 31 -12.84 7.94 0.72
CA GLN A 31 -12.48 6.60 1.19
C GLN A 31 -11.05 6.21 0.78
N PHE A 32 -10.65 6.52 -0.46
CA PHE A 32 -9.26 6.33 -0.91
C PHE A 32 -8.28 7.14 -0.06
N GLN A 33 -8.57 8.41 0.25
CA GLN A 33 -7.72 9.23 1.11
C GLN A 33 -7.59 8.66 2.54
N THR A 34 -8.69 8.21 3.14
CA THR A 34 -8.68 7.56 4.45
C THR A 34 -7.82 6.28 4.42
N TRP A 35 -7.93 5.48 3.37
CA TRP A 35 -7.07 4.33 3.18
C TRP A 35 -5.58 4.73 3.09
N THR A 36 -5.24 5.77 2.33
CA THR A 36 -3.86 6.26 2.21
C THR A 36 -3.28 6.69 3.56
N GLN A 37 -4.04 7.39 4.40
CA GLN A 37 -3.61 7.77 5.76
C GLN A 37 -3.35 6.54 6.64
N SER A 38 -4.22 5.51 6.55
CA SER A 38 -4.03 4.24 7.27
C SER A 38 -2.81 3.47 6.77
N LEU A 39 -2.57 3.50 5.46
CA LEU A 39 -1.38 2.93 4.83
C LEU A 39 -0.10 3.60 5.32
N GLU A 40 -0.06 4.93 5.44
CA GLU A 40 1.11 5.66 5.96
C GLU A 40 1.46 5.22 7.39
N THR A 41 0.45 5.09 8.25
CA THR A 41 0.62 4.60 9.62
C THR A 41 1.18 3.17 9.64
N THR A 42 0.60 2.29 8.81
CA THR A 42 1.05 0.89 8.68
C THR A 42 2.48 0.80 8.14
N ARG A 43 2.80 1.61 7.12
CA ARG A 43 4.14 1.65 6.50
C ARG A 43 5.18 2.10 7.51
N ASN A 44 4.92 3.16 8.27
CA ASN A 44 5.88 3.69 9.25
C ASN A 44 6.18 2.67 10.35
N ALA A 45 5.14 2.01 10.89
CA ALA A 45 5.32 0.94 11.87
C ALA A 45 6.10 -0.25 11.29
N ALA A 46 5.70 -0.72 10.10
CA ALA A 46 6.37 -1.82 9.42
C ALA A 46 7.83 -1.49 9.07
N GLN A 47 8.14 -0.23 8.72
CA GLN A 47 9.50 0.21 8.41
C GLN A 47 10.40 0.19 9.64
N ALA A 48 9.90 0.61 10.80
CA ALA A 48 10.63 0.52 12.05
C ALA A 48 10.92 -0.94 12.43
N GLU A 49 9.90 -1.82 12.34
CA GLU A 49 10.06 -3.26 12.56
C GLU A 49 11.07 -3.89 11.59
N PHE A 50 10.99 -3.53 10.31
CA PHE A 50 11.92 -4.00 9.28
C PHE A 50 13.36 -3.60 9.60
N GLN A 51 13.62 -2.34 9.92
CA GLN A 51 14.98 -1.87 10.23
C GLN A 51 15.56 -2.63 11.43
N GLN A 52 14.76 -2.86 12.48
CA GLN A 52 15.19 -3.63 13.64
C GLN A 52 15.53 -5.08 13.26
N GLN A 53 14.62 -5.77 12.58
CA GLN A 53 14.78 -7.18 12.21
C GLN A 53 15.92 -7.38 11.21
N PHE A 54 16.05 -6.49 10.24
CA PHE A 54 17.09 -6.53 9.21
C PHE A 54 18.47 -6.28 9.80
N ASN A 55 18.65 -5.26 10.64
CA ASN A 55 19.93 -4.99 11.29
C ASN A 55 20.39 -6.17 12.15
N ALA A 56 19.50 -6.73 12.98
CA ALA A 56 19.80 -7.90 13.78
C ALA A 56 20.21 -9.12 12.92
N ALA A 57 19.56 -9.30 11.77
CA ALA A 57 19.90 -10.35 10.81
C ALA A 57 21.28 -10.15 10.18
N ILE A 58 21.61 -8.91 9.77
CA ILE A 58 22.91 -8.57 9.20
C ILE A 58 24.04 -8.73 10.24
N GLU A 59 23.85 -8.25 11.47
CA GLU A 59 24.80 -8.42 12.57
C GLU A 59 25.07 -9.90 12.87
N SER A 60 24.03 -10.74 12.79
CA SER A 60 24.12 -12.19 12.98
C SER A 60 24.54 -12.95 11.72
N LYS A 61 24.83 -12.26 10.61
CA LYS A 61 25.14 -12.86 9.29
C LYS A 61 24.10 -13.88 8.83
N ASN A 62 22.83 -13.65 9.15
CA ASN A 62 21.73 -14.55 8.85
C ASN A 62 20.90 -14.06 7.66
N ALA A 63 21.24 -14.57 6.47
CA ALA A 63 20.56 -14.22 5.22
C ALA A 63 19.06 -14.56 5.23
N GLU A 64 18.68 -15.69 5.82
CA GLU A 64 17.27 -16.10 5.90
C GLU A 64 16.46 -15.15 6.77
N ALA A 65 17.02 -14.71 7.90
CA ALA A 65 16.38 -13.72 8.77
C ALA A 65 16.23 -12.36 8.08
N ALA A 66 17.21 -11.94 7.26
CA ALA A 66 17.12 -10.71 6.48
C ALA A 66 16.02 -10.79 5.41
N LYS A 67 15.90 -11.93 4.71
CA LYS A 67 14.80 -12.20 3.77
C LYS A 67 13.44 -12.25 4.47
N ALA A 68 13.38 -12.85 5.66
CA ALA A 68 12.15 -12.89 6.46
C ALA A 68 11.72 -11.49 6.92
N ALA A 69 12.67 -10.62 7.30
CA ALA A 69 12.39 -9.24 7.69
C ALA A 69 11.70 -8.45 6.57
N VAL A 70 12.25 -8.49 5.35
CA VAL A 70 11.64 -7.78 4.21
C VAL A 70 10.32 -8.42 3.78
N LYS A 71 10.17 -9.74 3.91
CA LYS A 71 8.91 -10.42 3.65
C LYS A 71 7.82 -9.99 4.64
N ASN A 72 8.13 -9.91 5.93
CA ASN A 72 7.19 -9.43 6.96
C ASN A 72 6.73 -7.99 6.67
N PHE A 73 7.65 -7.11 6.24
CA PHE A 73 7.30 -5.78 5.77
C PHE A 73 6.36 -5.82 4.56
N ALA A 74 6.68 -6.62 3.55
CA ALA A 74 5.87 -6.76 2.34
C ALA A 74 4.47 -7.32 2.65
N ASP A 75 4.36 -8.32 3.53
CA ASP A 75 3.09 -8.92 3.94
C ASP A 75 2.18 -7.88 4.63
N LYS A 76 2.74 -7.00 5.48
CA LYS A 76 1.97 -5.91 6.12
C LYS A 76 1.42 -4.92 5.09
N LEU A 77 2.20 -4.57 4.05
CA LEU A 77 1.72 -3.71 2.97
C LEU A 77 0.71 -4.43 2.06
N GLU A 78 0.86 -5.74 1.85
CA GLU A 78 -0.12 -6.56 1.13
C GLU A 78 -1.48 -6.57 1.83
N GLN A 79 -1.52 -6.59 3.16
CA GLN A 79 -2.78 -6.45 3.91
C GLN A 79 -3.45 -5.10 3.66
N SER A 80 -2.67 -4.02 3.56
CA SER A 80 -3.21 -2.69 3.18
C SER A 80 -3.74 -2.70 1.75
N ILE A 81 -3.06 -3.35 0.79
CA ILE A 81 -3.54 -3.52 -0.59
C ILE A 81 -4.87 -4.29 -0.60
N LYS A 82 -4.97 -5.41 0.13
CA LYS A 82 -6.22 -6.15 0.29
C LYS A 82 -7.32 -5.31 0.94
N GLY A 83 -6.97 -4.38 1.82
CA GLY A 83 -7.88 -3.39 2.38
C GLY A 83 -8.43 -2.44 1.31
N LEU A 84 -7.59 -2.01 0.36
CA LEU A 84 -8.00 -1.17 -0.77
C LEU A 84 -8.96 -1.89 -1.70
N ASP A 85 -8.66 -3.15 -2.05
CA ASP A 85 -9.52 -3.95 -2.95
C ASP A 85 -10.93 -4.14 -2.40
N LYS A 86 -11.08 -4.20 -1.07
CA LYS A 86 -12.38 -4.29 -0.39
C LYS A 86 -13.24 -3.04 -0.52
N LEU A 87 -12.64 -1.87 -0.80
CA LEU A 87 -13.39 -0.62 -0.98
C LEU A 87 -14.20 -0.61 -2.28
N ASN A 88 -13.84 -1.43 -3.28
CA ASN A 88 -14.64 -1.73 -4.47
C ASN A 88 -15.24 -0.50 -5.19
N PHE A 89 -14.37 0.47 -5.52
CA PHE A 89 -14.75 1.72 -6.18
C PHE A 89 -15.48 1.49 -7.51
N LYS A 90 -16.57 2.23 -7.72
CA LYS A 90 -17.41 2.18 -8.92
C LYS A 90 -17.08 3.29 -9.90
N SER A 91 -16.55 4.42 -9.44
CA SER A 91 -16.03 5.49 -10.30
C SER A 91 -14.78 5.00 -11.01
N GLU A 92 -14.76 5.07 -12.34
CA GLU A 92 -13.60 4.69 -13.15
C GLU A 92 -12.34 5.50 -12.77
N GLU A 93 -12.53 6.75 -12.37
CA GLU A 93 -11.44 7.66 -12.02
C GLU A 93 -10.79 7.28 -10.69
N VAL A 94 -11.61 7.03 -9.66
CA VAL A 94 -11.12 6.63 -8.33
C VAL A 94 -10.56 5.21 -8.38
N LYS A 95 -11.22 4.30 -9.12
CA LYS A 95 -10.70 2.96 -9.37
C LYS A 95 -9.35 3.01 -10.09
N GLY A 96 -9.24 3.82 -11.14
CA GLY A 96 -8.01 3.96 -11.91
C GLY A 96 -6.85 4.59 -11.12
N LEU A 97 -7.14 5.45 -10.15
CA LEU A 97 -6.17 5.94 -9.16
C LEU A 97 -5.75 4.82 -8.20
N ALA A 98 -6.73 4.13 -7.61
CA ALA A 98 -6.49 3.03 -6.68
C ALA A 98 -5.64 1.92 -7.30
N ASP A 99 -5.92 1.54 -8.55
CA ASP A 99 -5.14 0.53 -9.28
C ASP A 99 -3.67 0.95 -9.47
N LYS A 100 -3.42 2.22 -9.80
CA LYS A 100 -2.04 2.74 -9.93
C LYS A 100 -1.32 2.80 -8.59
N ALA A 101 -2.03 3.18 -7.52
CA ALA A 101 -1.48 3.18 -6.17
C ALA A 101 -1.11 1.75 -5.72
N LYS A 102 -1.95 0.74 -6.03
CA LYS A 102 -1.63 -0.68 -5.76
C LYS A 102 -0.38 -1.13 -6.49
N GLU A 103 -0.28 -0.84 -7.78
CA GLU A 103 0.91 -1.22 -8.57
C GLU A 103 2.17 -0.52 -8.04
N ALA A 104 2.09 0.77 -7.68
CA ALA A 104 3.20 1.46 -7.04
C ALA A 104 3.64 0.77 -5.73
N LEU A 105 2.69 0.37 -4.87
CA LEU A 105 3.02 -0.35 -3.65
C LEU A 105 3.65 -1.71 -3.91
N LYS A 106 3.11 -2.46 -4.87
CA LYS A 106 3.60 -3.78 -5.27
C LYS A 106 5.03 -3.70 -5.81
N TYR A 107 5.30 -2.83 -6.78
CA TYR A 107 6.65 -2.67 -7.32
C TYR A 107 7.62 -2.11 -6.26
N GLY A 108 7.13 -1.31 -5.33
CA GLY A 108 7.90 -0.83 -4.17
C GLY A 108 8.36 -1.97 -3.26
N THR A 109 7.46 -2.88 -2.90
CA THR A 109 7.81 -4.04 -2.06
C THR A 109 8.69 -5.03 -2.82
N GLU A 110 8.40 -5.31 -4.09
CA GLU A 110 9.24 -6.16 -4.94
C GLU A 110 10.66 -5.58 -5.11
N SER A 111 10.80 -4.27 -5.27
CA SER A 111 12.11 -3.60 -5.32
C SER A 111 12.86 -3.70 -3.99
N MET A 112 12.18 -3.55 -2.84
CA MET A 112 12.80 -3.76 -1.52
C MET A 112 13.26 -5.20 -1.32
N ILE A 113 12.46 -6.19 -1.71
CA ILE A 113 12.84 -7.61 -1.65
C ILE A 113 14.10 -7.85 -2.48
N ALA A 114 14.13 -7.37 -3.73
CA ALA A 114 15.29 -7.51 -4.59
C ALA A 114 16.55 -6.83 -4.01
N GLN A 115 16.42 -5.67 -3.37
CA GLN A 115 17.55 -5.01 -2.70
C GLN A 115 18.09 -5.83 -1.53
N VAL A 116 17.22 -6.49 -0.78
CA VAL A 116 17.65 -7.43 0.27
C VAL A 116 18.32 -8.65 -0.33
N ASP A 117 17.81 -9.20 -1.44
CA ASP A 117 18.47 -10.30 -2.16
C ASP A 117 19.88 -9.90 -2.61
N VAL A 118 20.09 -8.67 -3.12
CA VAL A 118 21.44 -8.14 -3.43
C VAL A 118 22.32 -8.11 -2.19
N ALA A 119 21.80 -7.65 -1.06
CA ALA A 119 22.57 -7.49 0.18
C ALA A 119 23.01 -8.83 0.79
N VAL A 120 22.27 -9.91 0.55
CA VAL A 120 22.53 -11.24 1.13
C VAL A 120 23.04 -12.27 0.12
N ALA A 121 23.19 -11.89 -1.14
CA ALA A 121 23.69 -12.76 -2.20
C ALA A 121 25.08 -13.32 -1.85
N GLN A 122 25.27 -14.62 -2.04
CA GLN A 122 26.51 -15.31 -1.68
C GLN A 122 27.47 -15.47 -2.85
N ASN A 123 26.99 -15.32 -4.07
CA ASN A 123 27.80 -15.40 -5.29
C ASN A 123 27.47 -14.25 -6.28
N PRO A 124 28.36 -14.00 -7.24
CA PRO A 124 28.20 -12.91 -8.21
C PRO A 124 26.98 -13.05 -9.13
N GLU A 125 26.57 -14.27 -9.47
CA GLU A 125 25.46 -14.53 -10.39
C GLU A 125 24.12 -14.18 -9.75
N GLU A 126 23.88 -14.64 -8.51
CA GLU A 126 22.71 -14.26 -7.71
C GLU A 126 22.64 -12.74 -7.50
N LYS A 127 23.79 -12.13 -7.21
CA LYS A 127 23.87 -10.68 -7.03
C LYS A 127 23.48 -9.94 -8.30
N ALA A 128 24.03 -10.33 -9.46
CA ALA A 128 23.73 -9.70 -10.74
C ALA A 128 22.25 -9.86 -11.14
N GLU A 129 21.64 -11.03 -10.90
CA GLU A 129 20.21 -11.23 -11.14
C GLU A 129 19.36 -10.32 -10.22
N ALA A 130 19.70 -10.25 -8.94
CA ALA A 130 19.00 -9.40 -7.99
C ALA A 130 19.16 -7.91 -8.33
N GLU A 131 20.34 -7.45 -8.75
CA GLU A 131 20.57 -6.07 -9.22
C GLU A 131 19.72 -5.73 -10.46
N LYS A 132 19.59 -6.67 -11.41
CA LYS A 132 18.69 -6.50 -12.55
C LYS A 132 17.23 -6.37 -12.12
N LYS A 133 16.78 -7.20 -11.16
CA LYS A 133 15.44 -7.09 -10.58
C LYS A 133 15.24 -5.75 -9.89
N VAL A 134 16.21 -5.26 -9.10
CA VAL A 134 16.14 -3.92 -8.48
C VAL A 134 15.94 -2.85 -9.55
N GLN A 135 16.69 -2.88 -10.65
CA GLN A 135 16.56 -1.90 -11.73
C GLN A 135 15.16 -1.95 -12.37
N GLU A 136 14.71 -3.12 -12.80
CA GLU A 136 13.40 -3.30 -13.45
C GLU A 136 12.25 -2.84 -12.55
N LYS A 137 12.26 -3.29 -11.28
CA LYS A 137 11.20 -2.98 -10.32
C LYS A 137 11.21 -1.52 -9.91
N SER A 138 12.37 -0.90 -9.79
CA SER A 138 12.48 0.54 -9.48
C SER A 138 12.03 1.41 -10.65
N GLN A 139 12.28 1.01 -11.89
CA GLN A 139 11.75 1.69 -13.08
C GLN A 139 10.22 1.61 -13.09
N LYS A 140 9.65 0.43 -12.86
CA LYS A 140 8.19 0.25 -12.78
C LYS A 140 7.57 1.01 -11.61
N LEU A 141 8.22 1.01 -10.46
CA LEU A 141 7.82 1.83 -9.32
C LEU A 141 7.74 3.31 -9.70
N ALA A 142 8.77 3.86 -10.34
CA ALA A 142 8.78 5.26 -10.75
C ALA A 142 7.65 5.59 -11.73
N GLU A 143 7.41 4.73 -12.73
CA GLU A 143 6.29 4.83 -13.67
C GLU A 143 4.94 4.90 -12.94
N PHE A 144 4.69 3.99 -11.99
CA PHE A 144 3.43 3.93 -11.26
C PHE A 144 3.26 5.03 -10.22
N ILE A 145 4.34 5.52 -9.59
CA ILE A 145 4.29 6.70 -8.72
C ILE A 145 3.87 7.92 -9.52
N GLN A 146 4.49 8.16 -10.68
CA GLN A 146 4.13 9.29 -11.55
C GLN A 146 2.69 9.16 -12.06
N ALA A 147 2.30 7.95 -12.48
CA ALA A 147 0.96 7.69 -12.96
C ALA A 147 -0.10 7.87 -11.86
N ALA A 148 0.17 7.43 -10.63
CA ALA A 148 -0.72 7.61 -9.48
C ALA A 148 -0.85 9.09 -9.10
N ALA A 149 0.26 9.82 -9.03
CA ALA A 149 0.25 11.26 -8.75
C ALA A 149 -0.56 12.03 -9.80
N LYS A 150 -0.36 11.70 -11.09
CA LYS A 150 -1.15 12.29 -12.17
C LYS A 150 -2.64 11.96 -12.05
N ALA A 151 -2.98 10.70 -11.83
CA ALA A 151 -4.37 10.27 -11.67
C ALA A 151 -5.04 10.97 -10.47
N GLU A 152 -4.32 11.18 -9.37
CA GLU A 152 -4.86 11.90 -8.22
C GLU A 152 -5.16 13.37 -8.55
N MET A 153 -4.27 14.05 -9.27
CA MET A 153 -4.51 15.42 -9.74
C MET A 153 -5.71 15.49 -10.68
N ASP A 154 -5.82 14.55 -11.63
CA ASP A 154 -6.93 14.49 -12.57
C ASP A 154 -8.27 14.26 -11.85
N VAL A 155 -8.30 13.35 -10.86
CA VAL A 155 -9.48 13.12 -10.00
C VAL A 155 -9.84 14.40 -9.24
N LYS A 156 -8.88 15.04 -8.56
CA LYS A 156 -9.12 16.28 -7.82
C LYS A 156 -9.70 17.37 -8.72
N ALA A 157 -9.12 17.57 -9.90
CA ALA A 157 -9.58 18.55 -10.88
C ALA A 157 -11.01 18.29 -11.34
N LYS A 158 -11.33 17.03 -11.70
CA LYS A 158 -12.69 16.65 -12.14
C LYS A 158 -13.73 16.77 -11.04
N LEU A 159 -13.35 16.50 -9.79
CA LEU A 159 -14.26 16.59 -8.64
C LEU A 159 -14.36 18.00 -8.05
N GLY A 160 -13.55 18.96 -8.54
CA GLY A 160 -13.47 20.30 -7.99
C GLY A 160 -12.92 20.34 -6.56
N ILE A 161 -12.06 19.38 -6.22
CA ILE A 161 -11.35 19.30 -4.93
C ILE A 161 -10.04 20.09 -5.08
N LYS A 162 -9.79 21.01 -4.15
CA LYS A 162 -8.55 21.82 -4.11
C LYS A 162 -7.42 21.08 -3.41
#